data_AF-A0A5J4N8E4-F1
#
_entry.id   AF-A0A5J4N8E4-F1
#
_cell.length_a   1.000
_cell.length_b   1.000
_cell.length_c   1.000
_cell.angle_alpha   90.00
_cell.angle_beta   90.00
_cell.angle_gamma   90.00
#
_symmetry.space_group_name_H-M   'P 1'
#
loop_
_entity.id
_entity.type
_entity.pdbx_description
1 polymer ?
#
loop_
_entity_poly.entity_id
_entity_poly.type
_entity_poly.pdbx_seq_one_letter_code
_entity_poly.pdbx_strand_id
1 'polypeptide(L)'
;MSNRQLTPTELENAFCNRYTHEDYEYQAYCTQPIPSPPVIPNWKPREFRHASVSRDRTDRSRERLDDYGGPNHYSHGNLHNRH
;
A
#
# COMPACT_ATOMS: atom_id res chain seq x y z
N MET A 1 -45.77 5.12 -12.85
CA MET A 1 -45.15 4.33 -11.76
C MET A 1 -45.10 5.22 -10.54
N SER A 2 -45.74 4.83 -9.44
CA SER A 2 -45.78 5.65 -8.22
C SER A 2 -44.51 5.39 -7.41
N ASN A 3 -43.66 6.42 -7.26
CA ASN A 3 -42.47 6.39 -6.41
C ASN A 3 -42.89 6.61 -4.95
N ARG A 4 -43.58 5.64 -4.37
CA ARG A 4 -43.91 5.68 -2.95
C ARG A 4 -42.70 5.22 -2.13
N GLN A 5 -42.21 6.08 -1.25
CA GLN A 5 -41.25 5.68 -0.22
C GLN A 5 -41.97 4.89 0.88
N LEU A 6 -41.34 3.79 1.29
CA LEU A 6 -41.77 3.03 2.46
C LEU A 6 -41.50 3.83 3.73
N THR A 7 -42.41 3.71 4.68
CA THR A 7 -42.23 4.27 6.03
C THR A 7 -41.21 3.43 6.81
N PRO A 8 -40.59 3.99 7.88
CA PRO A 8 -39.68 3.24 8.73
C PRO A 8 -40.30 1.95 9.29
N THR A 9 -41.56 1.98 9.74
CA THR A 9 -42.26 0.81 10.27
C THR A 9 -42.49 -0.27 9.20
N GLU A 10 -42.81 0.13 7.98
CA GLU A 10 -42.92 -0.81 6.85
C GLU A 10 -41.58 -1.48 6.55
N LEU A 11 -40.46 -0.75 6.67
CA LEU A 11 -39.11 -1.30 6.52
C LEU A 11 -38.73 -2.23 7.67
N GLU A 12 -39.01 -1.86 8.91
CA GLU A 12 -38.77 -2.70 10.09
C GLU A 12 -39.51 -4.04 9.98
N ASN A 13 -40.77 -4.00 9.53
CA ASN A 13 -41.56 -5.22 9.31
C ASN A 13 -41.04 -6.04 8.12
N ALA A 14 -40.65 -5.39 7.01
CA ALA A 14 -40.14 -6.08 5.83
C ALA A 14 -38.78 -6.76 6.06
N PHE A 15 -37.97 -6.22 6.97
CA PHE A 15 -36.62 -6.71 7.27
C PHE A 15 -36.47 -7.20 8.71
N CYS A 16 -37.57 -7.60 9.36
CA CYS A 16 -37.58 -8.05 10.76
C CYS A 16 -36.63 -9.23 11.00
N ASN A 17 -36.47 -10.09 9.98
CA ASN A 17 -35.63 -11.28 10.05
C ASN A 17 -34.19 -11.04 9.60
N ARG A 18 -33.81 -9.81 9.21
CA ARG A 18 -32.49 -9.52 8.63
C ARG A 18 -31.37 -9.97 9.56
N TYR A 19 -30.39 -10.70 9.01
CA TYR A 19 -29.25 -11.25 9.73
C TYR A 19 -29.58 -12.29 10.82
N THR A 20 -30.77 -12.88 10.79
CA THR A 20 -31.14 -14.00 11.66
C THR A 20 -30.94 -15.35 10.96
N HIS A 21 -31.27 -16.46 11.64
CA HIS A 21 -31.25 -17.78 11.01
C HIS A 21 -32.37 -17.98 9.97
N GLU A 22 -33.43 -17.17 10.04
CA GLU A 22 -34.54 -17.18 9.08
C GLU A 22 -34.24 -16.39 7.79
N ASP A 23 -33.15 -15.62 7.78
CA ASP A 23 -32.68 -14.89 6.60
C ASP A 23 -31.85 -15.80 5.69
N TYR A 24 -32.51 -16.39 4.70
CA TYR A 24 -31.88 -17.31 3.74
C TYR A 24 -30.71 -16.69 2.97
N GLU A 25 -30.76 -15.40 2.65
CA GLU A 25 -29.68 -14.71 1.93
C GLU A 25 -28.45 -14.57 2.84
N TYR A 26 -28.67 -14.19 4.10
CA TYR A 26 -27.61 -14.10 5.09
C TYR A 26 -26.99 -15.48 5.39
N GLN A 27 -27.82 -16.52 5.57
CA GLN A 27 -27.31 -17.88 5.79
C GLN A 27 -26.48 -18.36 4.58
N ALA A 28 -26.96 -18.13 3.36
CA ALA A 28 -26.20 -18.46 2.15
C ALA A 28 -24.85 -17.72 2.12
N TYR A 29 -24.82 -16.43 2.46
CA TYR A 29 -23.59 -15.65 2.56
C TYR A 29 -22.61 -16.23 3.60
N CYS A 30 -23.08 -16.60 4.79
CA CYS A 30 -22.26 -17.18 5.84
C CYS A 30 -21.60 -18.52 5.44
N THR A 31 -22.19 -19.27 4.52
CA THR A 31 -21.61 -20.53 4.01
C THR A 31 -20.52 -20.33 2.96
N GLN A 32 -20.37 -19.12 2.43
CA GLN A 32 -19.37 -18.85 1.40
C GLN A 32 -17.95 -18.90 1.98
N PRO A 33 -16.98 -19.50 1.27
CA PRO A 33 -15.59 -19.40 1.67
C PRO A 33 -15.12 -17.94 1.56
N ILE A 34 -14.13 -17.58 2.37
CA ILE A 34 -13.51 -16.26 2.31
C ILE A 34 -12.93 -16.06 0.89
N PRO A 35 -13.36 -15.03 0.14
CA PRO A 35 -12.87 -14.82 -1.22
C PRO A 35 -11.38 -14.48 -1.18
N SER A 36 -10.61 -15.09 -2.09
CA SER A 36 -9.20 -14.73 -2.24
C SER A 36 -9.07 -13.28 -2.72
N PRO A 37 -8.04 -12.54 -2.27
CA PRO A 37 -7.77 -11.20 -2.78
C PRO A 37 -7.63 -11.21 -4.30
N PRO A 38 -8.08 -10.15 -5.00
CA PRO A 38 -7.94 -10.06 -6.44
C PRO A 38 -6.45 -9.98 -6.83
N VAL A 39 -6.04 -10.82 -7.77
CA VAL A 39 -4.68 -10.80 -8.35
C VAL A 39 -4.76 -10.10 -9.70
N ILE A 40 -4.00 -9.00 -9.85
CA ILE A 40 -3.94 -8.26 -11.12
C ILE A 40 -2.70 -8.73 -11.89
N PRO A 41 -2.83 -9.50 -12.97
CA PRO A 41 -1.68 -9.93 -13.75
C PRO A 41 -1.04 -8.74 -14.44
N ASN A 42 0.29 -8.77 -14.59
CA ASN A 42 1.07 -7.73 -15.27
C ASN A 42 0.91 -6.33 -14.67
N TRP A 43 0.67 -6.23 -13.36
CA TRP A 43 0.70 -4.94 -12.65
C TRP A 43 2.05 -4.26 -12.88
N LYS A 44 2.05 -3.12 -13.57
CA LYS A 44 3.24 -2.32 -13.78
C LYS A 44 3.28 -1.20 -12.74
N PRO A 45 4.40 -1.02 -12.01
CA PRO A 45 4.55 0.17 -11.19
C PRO A 45 4.45 1.39 -12.10
N ARG A 46 3.78 2.43 -11.60
CA ARG A 46 3.86 3.75 -12.25
C ARG A 46 5.33 4.12 -12.30
N GLU A 47 5.87 4.28 -13.51
CA GLU A 47 7.22 4.81 -13.69
C GLU A 47 7.23 6.23 -13.13
N PHE A 48 7.65 6.36 -11.87
CA PHE A 48 8.10 7.65 -11.38
C PHE A 48 9.35 7.97 -12.17
N ARG A 49 9.25 8.94 -13.08
CA ARG A 49 10.41 9.61 -13.68
C ARG A 49 11.17 10.37 -12.57
N HIS A 50 11.76 9.63 -11.64
CA HIS A 50 12.93 10.12 -10.95
C HIS A 50 14.01 10.06 -12.01
N ALA A 51 14.21 11.19 -12.69
CA ALA A 51 15.48 11.49 -13.29
C ALA A 51 16.52 11.28 -12.19
N SER A 52 17.12 10.09 -12.16
CA SER A 52 18.39 9.88 -11.51
C SER A 52 19.30 10.90 -12.16
N VAL A 53 19.50 12.01 -11.47
CA VAL A 53 20.55 12.97 -11.78
C VAL A 53 21.81 12.14 -11.67
N SER A 54 22.23 11.58 -12.81
CA SER A 54 23.52 10.95 -12.98
C SER A 54 24.49 12.03 -12.55
N ARG A 55 25.00 11.91 -11.32
CA ARG A 55 26.15 12.68 -10.87
C ARG A 55 27.37 12.07 -11.54
N ASP A 56 27.35 12.07 -12.87
CA ASP A 56 28.53 12.01 -13.70
C ASP A 56 29.18 13.40 -13.62
N ARG A 57 29.68 13.72 -12.43
CA ARG A 57 30.64 14.81 -12.24
C ARG A 57 31.99 14.15 -12.31
N THR A 58 32.42 13.94 -13.55
CA THR A 58 33.81 14.04 -14.01
C THR A 58 34.83 14.11 -12.88
N ASP A 59 35.49 12.99 -12.66
CA ASP A 59 36.80 12.83 -12.03
C ASP A 59 37.85 13.68 -12.76
N ARG A 60 37.80 15.02 -12.56
CA ARG A 60 38.79 16.01 -13.04
C ARG A 60 38.91 17.21 -12.12
N SER A 61 39.17 16.96 -10.85
CA SER A 61 39.72 17.99 -9.96
C SER A 61 40.53 17.36 -8.83
N ARG A 62 41.45 16.47 -9.21
CA ARG A 62 42.43 15.85 -8.30
C ARG A 62 43.79 16.54 -8.30
N GLU A 63 43.88 17.74 -8.86
CA GLU A 63 45.04 18.59 -8.70
C GLU A 63 44.60 19.93 -8.15
N ARG A 64 45.25 20.34 -7.06
CA ARG A 64 45.18 21.64 -6.39
C ARG A 64 44.14 21.77 -5.28
N LEU A 65 44.46 21.22 -4.13
CA LEU A 65 44.45 21.98 -2.87
C LEU A 65 45.30 21.24 -1.83
N ASP A 66 46.62 21.44 -1.92
CA ASP A 66 47.38 21.65 -0.70
C ASP A 66 46.75 22.84 0.03
N ASP A 67 46.84 22.83 1.36
CA ASP A 67 46.61 23.95 2.28
C ASP A 67 45.28 23.93 3.08
N TYR A 68 45.45 23.81 4.40
CA TYR A 68 44.50 23.98 5.52
C TYR A 68 43.52 22.85 5.91
N GLY A 69 44.01 21.94 6.76
CA GLY A 69 43.45 21.76 8.11
C GLY A 69 42.31 20.74 8.34
N GLY A 70 42.59 19.72 9.18
CA GLY A 70 41.58 19.14 10.08
C GLY A 70 41.62 17.62 10.24
N PRO A 71 42.08 17.08 11.39
CA PRO A 71 41.93 15.67 11.73
C PRO A 71 40.63 15.45 12.50
N ASN A 72 39.70 14.64 11.99
CA ASN A 72 38.66 13.99 12.79
C ASN A 72 37.99 12.87 12.00
N HIS A 73 38.57 11.68 12.05
CA HIS A 73 37.93 10.45 11.60
C HIS A 73 37.10 9.86 12.75
N TYR A 74 35.79 10.09 12.75
CA TYR A 74 34.87 9.29 13.56
C TYR A 74 34.74 7.91 12.92
N SER A 75 35.33 6.94 13.63
CA SER A 75 35.20 5.51 13.42
C SER A 75 33.73 5.08 13.56
N HIS A 76 33.13 4.60 12.48
CA HIS A 76 31.89 3.84 12.53
C HIS A 76 32.11 2.43 11.96
N GLY A 77 32.37 1.51 12.89
CA GLY A 77 31.63 0.26 13.02
C GLY A 77 31.49 -0.59 11.77
N ASN A 78 32.48 -1.46 11.59
CA ASN A 78 32.44 -2.60 10.70
C ASN A 78 31.63 -3.74 11.34
N LEU A 79 30.51 -4.16 10.72
CA LEU A 79 29.89 -5.46 10.98
C LEU A 79 29.59 -6.13 9.65
N HIS A 80 30.57 -6.93 9.21
CA HIS A 80 30.45 -7.87 8.12
C HIS A 80 29.40 -8.94 8.46
N ASN A 81 28.45 -9.13 7.55
CA ASN A 81 27.61 -10.33 7.51
C ASN A 81 28.51 -11.55 7.31
N ARG A 82 28.46 -12.51 8.26
CA ARG A 82 28.98 -13.86 8.06
C ARG A 82 28.08 -14.59 7.06
N HIS A 83 28.69 -15.08 5.99
CA HIS A 83 28.33 -16.32 5.32
C HIS A 83 29.58 -17.20 5.28
#